data_AF-A0A2S1WBC7-F1
#
_entry.id   AF-A0A2S1WBC7-F1
#
_cell.length_a   1.000
_cell.length_b   1.000
_cell.length_c   1.000
_cell.angle_alpha   90.00
_cell.angle_beta   90.00
_cell.angle_gamma   90.00
#
_symmetry.space_group_name_H-M   'P 1'
#
loop_
_entity.id
_entity.type
_entity.pdbx_description
1 polymer ?
#
loop_
_entity_poly.entity_id
_entity_poly.type
_entity_poly.pdbx_seq_one_letter_code
_entity_poly.pdbx_strand_id
1 'polypeptide(L)'
;MKNQLITILTRRAVNPKPFSTMDIETVSYKGHQIPLMISCKVTSQTKVFRVKKVGLESVFYMWLDFFDYLESKSEDKINYIFTHNLGGFDGIFLSRFVNAYYPTNKVETIVDAYNKYVTIRVVINDKTFVFMDSLRIFPVSLQSFCKLFSVEGNLTPYNPKWNKPTILEDKYEMKELVKYAGKDSAALYKALKEAQLTYIDKYGVDITSVVSLPALAMKILRLNFLRTPIPILTGFNDYFVRKSYFGGAVDIYKAHGIKCYYYDIRSLYPYAMTKPMPLELIETLTGSALDSFDLNSFFGFIELEIHCPKTVKRPVLPLRWQNRTIYPRGNFSGVYFSEEVKDMVNLGYKIVKVKCAKDSLKVIFLMIMLKKCLKLKITQLEQKDG
;
A
#
# COMPACT_ATOMS: atom_id res chain seq x y z
N MET A 1 -3.33 -24.47 21.64
CA MET A 1 -3.59 -23.03 21.41
C MET A 1 -4.54 -22.93 20.24
N LYS A 2 -5.70 -22.26 20.37
CA LYS A 2 -6.54 -21.97 19.20
C LYS A 2 -5.75 -21.04 18.28
N ASN A 3 -5.53 -21.45 17.03
CA ASN A 3 -4.90 -20.58 16.04
C ASN A 3 -5.68 -19.28 15.94
N GLN A 4 -4.99 -18.14 16.00
CA GLN A 4 -5.63 -16.88 15.69
C GLN A 4 -6.03 -16.91 14.20
N LEU A 5 -7.24 -16.48 13.89
CA LEU A 5 -7.77 -16.48 12.53
C LEU A 5 -8.03 -15.06 12.08
N ILE A 6 -7.65 -14.75 10.84
CA ILE A 6 -8.19 -13.58 10.16
C ILE A 6 -9.62 -13.94 9.73
N THR A 7 -10.59 -13.36 10.41
CA THR A 7 -12.02 -13.65 10.20
C THR A 7 -12.53 -13.11 8.87
N ILE A 8 -13.72 -13.56 8.49
CA ILE A 8 -14.37 -13.21 7.23
C ILE A 8 -14.96 -11.81 7.38
N LEU A 9 -14.79 -10.96 6.36
CA LEU A 9 -15.54 -9.73 6.26
C LEU A 9 -16.88 -10.03 5.58
N THR A 10 -17.99 -9.77 6.28
CA THR A 10 -19.34 -10.05 5.76
C THR A 10 -20.12 -8.78 5.45
N ARG A 11 -19.79 -7.66 6.10
CA ARG A 11 -20.52 -6.40 5.95
C ARG A 11 -19.96 -5.58 4.77
N ARG A 12 -20.72 -5.54 3.69
CA ARG A 12 -20.48 -4.64 2.56
C ARG A 12 -20.93 -3.23 2.92
N ALA A 13 -20.18 -2.23 2.46
CA ALA A 13 -20.65 -0.85 2.46
C ALA A 13 -21.76 -0.71 1.41
N VAL A 14 -22.83 0.00 1.76
CA VAL A 14 -23.96 0.31 0.87
C VAL A 14 -24.04 1.81 0.65
N ASN A 15 -23.93 2.58 1.74
CA ASN A 15 -23.94 4.04 1.68
C ASN A 15 -22.52 4.59 1.85
N PRO A 16 -22.09 5.55 1.01
CA PRO A 16 -20.80 6.21 1.14
C PRO A 16 -20.76 7.08 2.39
N LYS A 17 -19.73 6.90 3.22
CA LYS A 17 -19.45 7.84 4.32
C LYS A 17 -18.99 9.20 3.76
N PRO A 18 -19.43 10.32 4.34
CA PRO A 18 -18.93 11.63 3.95
C PRO A 18 -17.45 11.74 4.31
N PHE A 19 -16.73 12.50 3.51
CA PHE A 19 -15.35 12.89 3.75
C PHE A 19 -15.14 14.30 3.23
N SER A 20 -14.07 14.94 3.69
CA SER A 20 -13.56 16.20 3.15
C SER A 20 -12.18 15.98 2.55
N THR A 21 -11.66 16.99 1.88
CA THR A 21 -10.28 16.99 1.40
C THR A 21 -9.58 18.28 1.79
N MET A 22 -8.26 18.22 1.88
CA MET A 22 -7.43 19.40 2.11
C MET A 22 -6.13 19.32 1.33
N ASP A 23 -5.50 20.46 1.18
CA ASP A 23 -4.19 20.63 0.56
C ASP A 23 -3.49 21.86 1.15
N ILE A 24 -2.15 21.84 1.21
CA ILE A 24 -1.34 22.90 1.82
C ILE A 24 -0.40 23.50 0.78
N GLU A 25 -0.45 24.82 0.65
CA GLU A 25 0.55 25.59 -0.08
C GLU A 25 1.57 26.21 0.87
N THR A 26 2.83 26.26 0.46
CA THR A 26 3.95 26.67 1.33
C THR A 26 4.79 27.79 0.72
N VAL A 27 5.50 28.52 1.58
CA VAL A 27 6.61 29.40 1.15
C VAL A 27 7.91 29.02 1.83
N SER A 28 9.01 29.26 1.11
CA SER A 28 10.36 29.23 1.67
C SER A 28 10.65 30.54 2.40
N TYR A 29 10.86 30.48 3.71
CA TYR A 29 11.19 31.62 4.55
C TYR A 29 12.31 31.27 5.53
N LYS A 30 13.41 32.03 5.47
CA LYS A 30 14.60 31.84 6.33
C LYS A 30 15.13 30.39 6.35
N GLY A 31 15.19 29.74 5.18
CA GLY A 31 15.67 28.35 5.05
C GLY A 31 14.67 27.27 5.46
N HIS A 32 13.45 27.64 5.85
CA HIS A 32 12.38 26.71 6.21
C HIS A 32 11.19 26.82 5.25
N GLN A 33 10.50 25.71 5.02
CA GLN A 33 9.16 25.74 4.42
C GLN A 33 8.14 26.00 5.52
N ILE A 34 7.22 26.92 5.29
CA ILE A 34 6.10 27.21 6.18
C ILE A 34 4.78 27.18 5.41
N PRO A 35 3.67 26.72 6.02
CA PRO A 35 2.35 26.83 5.41
C PRO A 35 2.00 28.29 5.13
N LEU A 36 1.59 28.58 3.90
CA LEU A 36 1.04 29.86 3.47
C LEU A 36 -0.47 29.81 3.44
N MET A 37 -1.01 28.69 2.96
CA MET A 37 -2.44 28.48 2.82
C MET A 37 -2.82 27.04 3.12
N ILE A 38 -4.06 26.87 3.56
CA ILE A 38 -4.73 25.57 3.64
C ILE A 38 -5.98 25.70 2.79
N SER A 39 -6.11 24.86 1.76
CA SER A 39 -7.37 24.72 1.05
C SER A 39 -8.13 23.51 1.60
N CYS A 40 -9.46 23.60 1.65
CA CYS A 40 -10.30 22.52 2.11
C CYS A 40 -11.61 22.48 1.33
N LYS A 41 -11.93 21.31 0.78
CA LYS A 41 -13.24 21.02 0.20
C LYS A 41 -14.02 20.13 1.16
N VAL A 42 -15.01 20.73 1.80
CA VAL A 42 -16.12 20.00 2.45
C VAL A 42 -17.22 19.80 1.40
N THR A 43 -18.14 18.86 1.62
CA THR A 43 -19.14 18.42 0.61
C THR A 43 -19.76 19.59 -0.18
N SER A 44 -20.25 20.63 0.50
CA SER A 44 -20.94 21.76 -0.12
C SER A 44 -20.02 22.84 -0.68
N GLN A 45 -18.83 23.07 -0.10
CA GLN A 45 -18.05 24.28 -0.39
C GLN A 45 -16.53 24.08 -0.29
N THR A 46 -15.79 24.85 -1.08
CA THR A 46 -14.34 24.98 -0.94
C THR A 46 -14.03 26.24 -0.15
N LYS A 47 -13.16 26.13 0.86
CA LYS A 47 -12.65 27.27 1.64
C LYS A 47 -11.12 27.27 1.60
N VAL A 48 -10.54 28.46 1.52
CA VAL A 48 -9.09 28.66 1.58
C VAL A 48 -8.78 29.55 2.78
N PHE A 49 -7.89 29.07 3.64
CA PHE A 49 -7.30 29.80 4.76
C PHE A 49 -5.92 30.26 4.32
N ARG A 50 -5.53 31.48 4.67
CA ARG A 50 -4.23 32.03 4.28
C ARG A 50 -3.65 32.90 5.38
N VAL A 51 -2.33 32.90 5.49
CA VAL A 51 -1.63 33.82 6.39
C VAL A 51 -1.67 35.25 5.83
N LYS A 52 -1.81 36.23 6.73
CA LYS A 52 -1.70 37.66 6.37
C LYS A 52 -0.25 38.16 6.35
N LYS A 53 0.62 37.51 7.12
CA LYS A 53 2.05 37.79 7.23
C LYS A 53 2.81 36.48 7.31
N VAL A 54 3.98 36.42 6.71
CA VAL A 54 4.88 35.27 6.86
C VAL A 54 5.43 35.26 8.29
N GLY A 55 5.01 34.25 9.07
CA GLY A 55 5.46 34.07 10.45
C GLY A 55 4.71 32.94 11.16
N LEU A 56 5.35 32.35 12.18
CA LEU A 56 4.80 31.21 12.93
C LEU A 56 3.47 31.52 13.59
N GLU A 57 3.30 32.74 14.11
CA GLU A 57 2.05 33.18 14.73
C GLU A 57 0.89 33.22 13.75
N SER A 58 1.08 33.82 12.56
CA SER A 58 0.05 33.83 11.52
C SER A 58 -0.28 32.42 11.00
N VAL A 59 0.71 31.53 10.92
CA VAL A 59 0.50 30.12 10.59
C VAL A 59 -0.33 29.43 11.66
N PHE A 60 -0.05 29.69 12.94
CA PHE A 60 -0.79 29.13 14.06
C PHE A 60 -2.26 29.54 14.04
N TYR A 61 -2.56 30.83 13.86
CA TYR A 61 -3.95 31.30 13.72
C TYR A 61 -4.66 30.76 12.48
N MET A 62 -3.95 30.59 11.36
CA MET A 62 -4.51 29.94 10.16
C MET A 62 -4.94 28.50 10.44
N TRP A 63 -4.17 27.75 11.25
CA TRP A 63 -4.56 26.42 11.68
C TRP A 63 -5.76 26.42 12.62
N LEU A 64 -5.83 27.37 13.57
CA LEU A 64 -7.00 27.54 14.44
C LEU A 64 -8.26 27.78 13.61
N ASP A 65 -8.22 28.76 12.69
CA ASP A 65 -9.34 29.07 11.80
C ASP A 65 -9.77 27.85 10.98
N PHE A 66 -8.81 27.02 10.55
CA PHE A 66 -9.08 25.79 9.82
C PHE A 66 -9.80 24.74 10.67
N PHE A 67 -9.32 24.48 11.90
CA PHE A 67 -9.94 23.51 12.80
C PHE A 67 -11.30 23.97 13.31
N ASP A 68 -11.46 25.24 13.65
CA ASP A 68 -12.75 25.84 14.05
C ASP A 68 -13.76 25.70 12.90
N TYR A 69 -13.32 25.94 11.66
CA TYR A 69 -14.16 25.73 10.50
C TYR A 69 -14.54 24.26 10.30
N LEU A 70 -13.59 23.32 10.42
CA LEU A 70 -13.89 21.89 10.34
C LEU A 70 -14.94 21.49 11.39
N GLU A 71 -14.77 21.93 12.63
CA GLU A 71 -15.72 21.67 13.71
C GLU A 71 -17.11 22.24 13.43
N SER A 72 -17.19 23.47 12.93
CA SER A 72 -18.45 24.13 12.56
C SER A 72 -19.20 23.46 11.41
N LYS A 73 -18.50 22.69 10.57
CA LYS A 73 -19.06 21.99 9.39
C LYS A 73 -19.24 20.49 9.60
N SER A 74 -18.81 19.97 10.75
CA SER A 74 -18.89 18.55 11.06
C SER A 74 -20.18 18.25 11.81
N GLU A 75 -21.03 17.40 11.24
CA GLU A 75 -22.23 16.87 11.91
C GLU A 75 -21.94 15.49 12.52
N ASP A 76 -21.05 14.72 11.91
CA ASP A 76 -20.71 13.38 12.35
C ASP A 76 -19.68 13.37 13.49
N LYS A 77 -19.76 12.31 14.31
CA LYS A 77 -18.75 12.03 15.34
C LYS A 77 -17.37 11.73 14.76
N ILE A 78 -17.31 11.15 13.55
CA ILE A 78 -16.05 10.80 12.87
C ILE A 78 -16.03 11.46 11.50
N ASN A 79 -15.07 12.34 11.29
CA ASN A 79 -14.92 13.14 10.08
C ASN A 79 -13.63 12.73 9.38
N TYR A 80 -13.73 12.21 8.14
CA TYR A 80 -12.58 11.80 7.35
C TYR A 80 -12.09 12.96 6.48
N ILE A 81 -10.79 13.22 6.46
CA ILE A 81 -10.18 14.28 5.65
C ILE A 81 -9.03 13.68 4.86
N PHE A 82 -9.17 13.64 3.53
CA PHE A 82 -8.10 13.16 2.67
C PHE A 82 -7.15 14.30 2.25
N THR A 83 -5.87 13.98 2.27
CA THR A 83 -4.80 14.75 1.62
C THR A 83 -4.23 13.91 0.48
N HIS A 84 -3.49 14.51 -0.44
CA HIS A 84 -2.82 13.77 -1.50
C HIS A 84 -1.31 13.86 -1.35
N ASN A 85 -0.79 13.07 -0.38
CA ASN A 85 0.58 13.03 0.16
C ASN A 85 0.69 13.45 1.64
N LEU A 86 -0.20 12.94 2.51
CA LEU A 86 -0.09 13.13 3.97
C LEU A 86 1.29 12.73 4.48
N GLY A 87 1.75 11.54 4.07
CA GLY A 87 2.93 10.92 4.64
C GLY A 87 4.23 11.59 4.24
N GLY A 88 4.26 12.24 3.08
CA GLY A 88 5.47 12.89 2.55
C GLY A 88 5.46 14.41 2.63
N PHE A 89 4.31 15.06 2.87
CA PHE A 89 4.21 16.52 2.84
C PHE A 89 3.22 17.08 3.87
N ASP A 90 1.90 17.05 3.60
CA ASP A 90 0.90 17.78 4.41
C ASP A 90 0.91 17.38 5.89
N GLY A 91 1.10 16.09 6.16
CA GLY A 91 1.14 15.54 7.50
C GLY A 91 2.29 16.07 8.35
N ILE A 92 3.39 16.53 7.73
CA ILE A 92 4.52 17.12 8.47
C ILE A 92 4.10 18.46 9.08
N PHE A 93 3.41 19.30 8.32
CA PHE A 93 2.93 20.60 8.81
C PHE A 93 1.78 20.45 9.79
N LEU A 94 0.82 19.58 9.46
CA LEU A 94 -0.31 19.26 10.32
C LEU A 94 0.13 18.69 11.66
N SER A 95 1.01 17.68 11.65
CA SER A 95 1.52 17.05 12.88
C SER A 95 2.22 18.06 13.79
N ARG A 96 2.95 19.02 13.23
CA ARG A 96 3.62 20.07 14.01
C ARG A 96 2.63 20.97 14.74
N PHE A 97 1.52 21.34 14.10
CA PHE A 97 0.47 22.11 14.76
C PHE A 97 -0.26 21.29 15.83
N VAL A 98 -0.76 20.09 15.47
CA VAL A 98 -1.62 19.32 16.39
C VAL A 98 -0.88 18.85 17.63
N ASN A 99 0.40 18.48 17.52
CA ASN A 99 1.22 18.11 18.68
C ASN A 99 1.61 19.30 19.56
N ALA A 100 1.61 20.52 19.02
CA ALA A 100 1.88 21.73 19.78
C ALA A 100 0.63 22.28 20.47
N TYR A 101 -0.55 22.11 19.86
CA TYR A 101 -1.80 22.72 20.32
C TYR A 101 -2.67 21.78 21.16
N TYR A 102 -2.78 20.50 20.77
CA TYR A 102 -3.63 19.53 21.45
C TYR A 102 -2.82 18.66 22.42
N PRO A 103 -3.40 18.25 23.56
CA PRO A 103 -2.75 17.33 24.47
C PRO A 103 -2.58 15.95 23.84
N THR A 104 -1.56 15.20 24.28
CA THR A 104 -1.15 13.92 23.67
C THR A 104 -2.25 12.86 23.68
N ASN A 105 -3.15 12.88 24.65
CA ASN A 105 -4.30 11.96 24.72
C ASN A 105 -5.41 12.28 23.70
N LYS A 106 -5.32 13.40 22.98
CA LYS A 106 -6.25 13.80 21.93
C LYS A 106 -5.69 13.57 20.53
N VAL A 107 -4.42 13.15 20.40
CA VAL A 107 -3.75 12.94 19.11
C VAL A 107 -3.26 11.50 19.00
N GLU A 108 -3.68 10.80 17.95
CA GLU A 108 -3.19 9.46 17.62
C GLU A 108 -2.65 9.45 16.20
N THR A 109 -1.46 8.89 15.99
CA THR A 109 -0.83 8.81 14.67
C THR A 109 -0.44 7.38 14.35
N ILE A 110 -0.65 6.98 13.10
CA ILE A 110 -0.06 5.76 12.54
C ILE A 110 1.02 6.21 11.56
N VAL A 111 2.25 5.72 11.75
CA VAL A 111 3.39 5.92 10.86
C VAL A 111 3.88 4.58 10.33
N ASP A 112 4.44 4.58 9.12
CA ASP A 112 5.10 3.38 8.59
C ASP A 112 6.57 3.28 9.03
N ALA A 113 7.25 2.20 8.62
CA ALA A 113 8.66 1.95 8.93
C ALA A 113 9.64 3.01 8.39
N TYR A 114 9.19 3.92 7.51
CA TYR A 114 9.96 5.04 6.99
C TYR A 114 9.58 6.37 7.65
N ASN A 115 8.90 6.33 8.81
CA ASN A 115 8.41 7.49 9.55
C ASN A 115 7.46 8.39 8.75
N LYS A 116 6.79 7.84 7.73
CA LYS A 116 5.79 8.59 6.96
C LYS A 116 4.41 8.37 7.58
N TYR A 117 3.65 9.44 7.75
CA TYR A 117 2.27 9.36 8.26
C TYR A 117 1.40 8.50 7.34
N VAL A 118 0.59 7.65 7.96
CA VAL A 118 -0.50 6.87 7.33
C VAL A 118 -1.83 7.53 7.69
N THR A 119 -2.02 7.84 8.97
CA THR A 119 -3.16 8.61 9.49
C THR A 119 -2.74 9.51 10.64
N ILE A 120 -3.38 10.68 10.76
CA ILE A 120 -3.35 11.52 11.96
C ILE A 120 -4.80 11.66 12.44
N ARG A 121 -5.05 11.31 13.70
CA ARG A 121 -6.37 11.42 14.34
C ARG A 121 -6.29 12.49 15.42
N VAL A 122 -7.26 13.40 15.42
CA VAL A 122 -7.38 14.47 16.41
C VAL A 122 -8.79 14.44 16.99
N VAL A 123 -8.89 14.36 18.31
CA VAL A 123 -10.17 14.43 19.03
C VAL A 123 -10.38 15.86 19.52
N ILE A 124 -11.46 16.50 19.09
CA ILE A 124 -11.85 17.85 19.49
C ILE A 124 -13.26 17.73 20.03
N ASN A 125 -13.46 18.09 21.30
CA ASN A 125 -14.71 17.86 22.03
C ASN A 125 -15.14 16.38 21.91
N ASP A 126 -16.31 16.11 21.33
CA ASP A 126 -16.86 14.78 21.08
C ASP A 126 -16.60 14.25 19.65
N LYS A 127 -15.97 15.07 18.78
CA LYS A 127 -15.69 14.76 17.37
C LYS A 127 -14.26 14.26 17.17
N THR A 128 -14.10 13.35 16.22
CA THR A 128 -12.81 12.80 15.79
C THR A 128 -12.55 13.16 14.34
N PHE A 129 -11.45 13.86 14.07
CA PHE A 129 -10.96 14.20 12.74
C PHE A 129 -9.87 13.22 12.34
N VAL A 130 -10.08 12.51 11.23
CA VAL A 130 -9.18 11.47 10.74
C VAL A 130 -8.57 11.92 9.41
N PHE A 131 -7.33 12.40 9.46
CA PHE A 131 -6.57 12.77 8.28
C PHE A 131 -5.96 11.52 7.66
N MET A 132 -6.18 11.33 6.37
CA MET A 132 -5.81 10.14 5.61
C MET A 132 -5.00 10.50 4.37
N ASP A 133 -4.10 9.60 3.97
CA ASP A 133 -3.29 9.77 2.78
C ASP A 133 -3.94 9.07 1.56
N SER A 134 -4.52 9.85 0.66
CA SER A 134 -5.07 9.29 -0.58
C SER A 134 -3.99 8.73 -1.50
N LEU A 135 -2.76 9.26 -1.45
CA LEU A 135 -1.65 8.79 -2.30
C LEU A 135 -1.21 7.36 -1.92
N ARG A 136 -1.40 6.97 -0.66
CA ARG A 136 -1.16 5.58 -0.22
C ARG A 136 -2.20 4.60 -0.75
N ILE A 137 -3.43 5.06 -0.98
CA ILE A 137 -4.53 4.25 -1.52
C ILE A 137 -4.45 4.23 -3.06
N PHE A 138 -4.14 5.37 -3.66
CA PHE A 138 -4.07 5.59 -5.10
C PHE A 138 -2.72 6.24 -5.46
N PRO A 139 -1.66 5.44 -5.73
CA PRO A 139 -0.27 5.91 -5.83
C PRO A 139 0.04 6.52 -7.20
N VAL A 140 -0.70 7.55 -7.58
CA VAL A 140 -0.52 8.33 -8.82
C VAL A 140 -0.71 9.80 -8.49
N SER A 141 -0.14 10.71 -9.28
CA SER A 141 -0.34 12.15 -9.09
C SER A 141 -1.81 12.54 -9.17
N LEU A 142 -2.19 13.67 -8.54
CA LEU A 142 -3.56 14.17 -8.55
C LEU A 142 -4.13 14.28 -9.97
N GLN A 143 -3.35 14.83 -10.90
CA GLN A 143 -3.77 14.95 -12.30
C GLN A 143 -4.03 13.57 -12.94
N SER A 144 -3.17 12.58 -12.69
CA SER A 144 -3.36 11.20 -13.18
C SER A 144 -4.56 10.53 -12.50
N PHE A 145 -4.79 10.82 -11.23
CA PHE A 145 -5.92 10.32 -10.46
C PHE A 145 -7.25 10.86 -11.01
N CYS A 146 -7.32 12.17 -11.29
CA CYS A 146 -8.48 12.79 -11.93
C CYS A 146 -8.78 12.14 -13.29
N LYS A 147 -7.75 11.96 -14.13
CA LYS A 147 -7.87 11.26 -15.43
C LYS A 147 -8.38 9.83 -15.28
N LEU A 148 -7.89 9.08 -14.29
CA LEU A 148 -8.29 7.69 -14.03
C LEU A 148 -9.80 7.56 -13.75
N PHE A 149 -10.39 8.55 -13.07
CA PHE A 149 -11.82 8.58 -12.74
C PHE A 149 -12.63 9.49 -13.65
N SER A 150 -12.07 9.92 -14.79
CA SER A 150 -12.74 10.76 -15.78
C SER A 150 -13.34 12.05 -15.18
N VAL A 151 -12.66 12.63 -14.18
CA VAL A 151 -13.04 13.91 -13.58
C VAL A 151 -12.10 15.02 -14.04
N GLU A 152 -12.64 16.23 -14.17
CA GLU A 152 -11.84 17.41 -14.47
C GLU A 152 -10.88 17.70 -13.30
N GLY A 153 -9.58 17.67 -13.59
CA GLY A 153 -8.53 18.04 -12.65
C GLY A 153 -8.17 19.53 -12.72
N ASN A 154 -7.20 19.95 -11.90
CA ASN A 154 -6.61 21.27 -12.04
C ASN A 154 -5.70 21.32 -13.27
N LEU A 155 -6.06 22.15 -14.25
CA LEU A 155 -5.29 22.38 -15.46
C LEU A 155 -4.32 23.57 -15.33
N THR A 156 -4.44 24.36 -14.26
CA THR A 156 -3.55 25.48 -14.00
C THR A 156 -2.21 24.93 -13.51
N PRO A 157 -1.08 25.19 -14.20
CA PRO A 157 0.23 24.73 -13.72
C PRO A 157 0.65 25.52 -12.47
N TYR A 158 1.42 24.87 -11.59
CA TYR A 158 2.00 25.53 -10.43
C TYR A 158 3.03 26.59 -10.86
N ASN A 159 2.93 27.80 -10.30
CA ASN A 159 3.91 28.87 -10.53
C ASN A 159 4.96 28.87 -9.40
N PRO A 160 6.24 28.60 -9.68
CA PRO A 160 7.30 28.58 -8.66
C PRO A 160 7.46 29.88 -7.87
N LYS A 161 6.96 31.03 -8.37
CA LYS A 161 6.94 32.30 -7.63
C LYS A 161 6.08 32.23 -6.37
N TRP A 162 5.06 31.36 -6.34
CA TRP A 162 4.16 31.21 -5.21
C TRP A 162 4.85 30.64 -3.96
N ASN A 163 6.00 29.96 -4.11
CA ASN A 163 6.80 29.49 -2.99
C ASN A 163 7.70 30.58 -2.35
N LYS A 164 7.60 31.84 -2.79
CA LYS A 164 8.43 32.94 -2.26
C LYS A 164 7.60 33.88 -1.38
N PRO A 165 8.16 34.44 -0.28
CA PRO A 165 7.43 35.35 0.63
C PRO A 165 6.86 36.59 -0.06
N THR A 166 7.47 37.04 -1.16
CA THR A 166 7.01 38.16 -1.99
C THR A 166 5.59 37.98 -2.54
N ILE A 167 5.06 36.75 -2.54
CA ILE A 167 3.67 36.47 -2.94
C ILE A 167 2.63 37.21 -2.08
N LEU A 168 2.97 37.57 -0.84
CA LEU A 168 2.07 38.34 0.03
C LEU A 168 1.85 39.78 -0.46
N GLU A 169 2.78 40.34 -1.23
CA GLU A 169 2.73 41.70 -1.73
C GLU A 169 2.04 41.78 -3.12
N ASP A 170 2.08 40.68 -3.88
CA ASP A 170 1.46 40.57 -5.19
C ASP A 170 0.00 40.12 -5.11
N LYS A 171 -0.92 41.09 -5.17
CA LYS A 171 -2.37 40.84 -5.12
C LYS A 171 -2.88 39.95 -6.26
N TYR A 172 -2.27 40.04 -7.45
CA TYR A 172 -2.71 39.28 -8.61
C TYR A 172 -2.28 37.82 -8.48
N GLU A 173 -1.00 37.58 -8.23
CA GLU A 173 -0.46 36.22 -8.05
C GLU A 173 -1.08 35.53 -6.84
N MET A 174 -1.33 36.26 -5.75
CA MET A 174 -2.06 35.74 -4.58
C MET A 174 -3.49 35.29 -4.95
N LYS A 175 -4.19 36.02 -5.81
CA LYS A 175 -5.53 35.64 -6.26
C LYS A 175 -5.49 34.36 -7.12
N GLU A 176 -4.49 34.22 -7.98
CA GLU A 176 -4.30 33.01 -8.78
C GLU A 176 -3.91 31.81 -7.94
N LEU A 177 -3.04 31.98 -6.94
CA LEU A 177 -2.66 30.94 -5.98
C LEU A 177 -3.87 30.46 -5.16
N VAL A 178 -4.72 31.37 -4.66
CA VAL A 178 -5.96 31.00 -3.94
C VAL A 178 -6.88 30.16 -4.84
N LYS A 179 -7.02 30.52 -6.12
CA LYS A 179 -7.80 29.72 -7.07
C LYS A 179 -7.17 28.35 -7.32
N TYR A 180 -5.85 28.30 -7.50
CA TYR A 180 -5.09 27.07 -7.70
C TYR A 180 -5.31 26.10 -6.53
N ALA A 181 -5.05 26.53 -5.29
CA ALA A 181 -5.19 25.68 -4.12
C ALA A 181 -6.64 25.21 -3.93
N GLY A 182 -7.61 26.10 -4.14
CA GLY A 182 -9.04 25.72 -4.09
C GLY A 182 -9.43 24.70 -5.16
N LYS A 183 -8.83 24.75 -6.35
CA LYS A 183 -9.05 23.77 -7.42
C LYS A 183 -8.44 22.42 -7.08
N ASP A 184 -7.26 22.37 -6.46
CA ASP A 184 -6.58 21.11 -6.11
C ASP A 184 -7.38 20.29 -5.09
N SER A 185 -7.80 20.92 -3.97
CA SER A 185 -8.68 20.23 -3.01
C SER A 185 -10.03 19.83 -3.62
N ALA A 186 -10.64 20.69 -4.45
CA ALA A 186 -11.88 20.35 -5.14
C ALA A 186 -11.72 19.19 -6.14
N ALA A 187 -10.62 19.15 -6.90
CA ALA A 187 -10.31 18.09 -7.85
C ALA A 187 -10.07 16.75 -7.13
N LEU A 188 -9.32 16.78 -6.02
CA LEU A 188 -9.11 15.61 -5.17
C LEU A 188 -10.44 15.06 -4.63
N TYR A 189 -11.32 15.94 -4.14
CA TYR A 189 -12.63 15.54 -3.65
C TYR A 189 -13.47 14.85 -4.74
N LYS A 190 -13.54 15.44 -5.94
CA LYS A 190 -14.28 14.86 -7.07
C LYS A 190 -13.74 13.47 -7.43
N ALA A 191 -12.42 13.33 -7.57
CA ALA A 191 -11.80 12.07 -7.92
C ALA A 191 -12.02 10.99 -6.85
N LEU A 192 -11.86 11.34 -5.57
CA LEU A 192 -12.13 10.43 -4.46
C LEU A 192 -13.61 10.05 -4.37
N LYS A 193 -14.52 10.95 -4.73
CA LYS A 193 -15.96 10.66 -4.69
C LYS A 193 -16.33 9.61 -5.73
N GLU A 194 -15.85 9.78 -6.97
CA GLU A 194 -16.04 8.79 -8.04
C GLU A 194 -15.36 7.46 -7.71
N ALA A 195 -14.17 7.50 -7.11
CA ALA A 195 -13.50 6.31 -6.61
C ALA A 195 -14.34 5.61 -5.54
N GLN A 196 -14.81 6.34 -4.52
CA GLN A 196 -15.63 5.79 -3.44
C GLN A 196 -16.89 5.11 -3.99
N LEU A 197 -17.62 5.80 -4.88
CA LEU A 197 -18.83 5.25 -5.50
C LEU A 197 -18.51 3.99 -6.30
N THR A 198 -17.46 4.01 -7.11
CA THR A 198 -17.01 2.87 -7.91
C THR A 198 -16.66 1.65 -7.06
N TYR A 199 -15.91 1.84 -5.96
CA TYR A 199 -15.49 0.73 -5.09
C TYR A 199 -16.62 0.20 -4.20
N ILE A 200 -17.57 1.05 -3.80
CA ILE A 200 -18.78 0.62 -3.10
C ILE A 200 -19.67 -0.20 -4.04
N ASP A 201 -19.97 0.32 -5.23
CA ASP A 201 -20.80 -0.37 -6.22
C ASP A 201 -20.21 -1.74 -6.60
N LYS A 202 -18.96 -1.75 -7.06
CA LYS A 202 -18.35 -2.97 -7.61
C LYS A 202 -17.93 -4.00 -6.56
N TYR A 203 -17.58 -3.55 -5.35
CA TYR A 203 -16.91 -4.40 -4.35
C TYR A 203 -17.45 -4.25 -2.92
N GLY A 204 -18.37 -3.32 -2.66
CA GLY A 204 -18.88 -3.05 -1.32
C GLY A 204 -17.82 -2.47 -0.36
N VAL A 205 -16.81 -1.77 -0.89
CA VAL A 205 -15.71 -1.20 -0.08
C VAL A 205 -15.76 0.32 -0.10
N ASP A 206 -15.97 0.92 1.06
CA ASP A 206 -15.81 2.37 1.25
C ASP A 206 -14.33 2.72 1.44
N ILE A 207 -13.83 3.69 0.67
CA ILE A 207 -12.42 4.10 0.72
C ILE A 207 -12.02 4.74 2.06
N THR A 208 -12.96 5.30 2.83
CA THR A 208 -12.71 5.82 4.19
C THR A 208 -12.31 4.73 5.19
N SER A 209 -12.50 3.46 4.82
CA SER A 209 -12.26 2.30 5.66
C SER A 209 -10.97 1.55 5.33
N VAL A 210 -10.11 2.12 4.48
CA VAL A 210 -8.82 1.57 4.06
C VAL A 210 -7.75 2.66 4.07
N VAL A 211 -6.50 2.31 4.36
CA VAL A 211 -5.40 3.27 4.52
C VAL A 211 -4.31 3.13 3.47
N SER A 212 -4.39 2.11 2.60
CA SER A 212 -3.40 1.84 1.57
C SER A 212 -3.95 0.98 0.44
N LEU A 213 -3.27 0.96 -0.70
CA LEU A 213 -3.60 0.11 -1.84
C LEU A 213 -3.60 -1.39 -1.47
N PRO A 214 -2.60 -1.92 -0.73
CA PRO A 214 -2.67 -3.29 -0.21
C PRO A 214 -3.87 -3.54 0.70
N ALA A 215 -4.21 -2.59 1.58
CA ALA A 215 -5.39 -2.72 2.45
C ALA A 215 -6.70 -2.76 1.65
N LEU A 216 -6.81 -1.93 0.60
CA LEU A 216 -7.93 -1.95 -0.34
C LEU A 216 -8.03 -3.29 -1.07
N ALA A 217 -6.92 -3.78 -1.65
CA ALA A 217 -6.88 -5.07 -2.33
C ALA A 217 -7.25 -6.24 -1.40
N MET A 218 -6.69 -6.25 -0.18
CA MET A 218 -6.98 -7.27 0.82
C MET A 218 -8.44 -7.24 1.26
N LYS A 219 -9.00 -6.04 1.45
CA LYS A 219 -10.41 -5.89 1.84
C LYS A 219 -11.35 -6.37 0.74
N ILE A 220 -11.07 -6.02 -0.53
CA ILE A 220 -11.80 -6.54 -1.69
C ILE A 220 -11.74 -8.07 -1.74
N LEU A 221 -10.53 -8.65 -1.57
CA LEU A 221 -10.31 -10.10 -1.52
C LEU A 221 -11.16 -10.75 -0.43
N ARG A 222 -11.08 -10.28 0.82
CA ARG A 222 -11.82 -10.85 1.97
C ARG A 222 -13.33 -10.72 1.86
N LEU A 223 -13.83 -9.62 1.31
CA LEU A 223 -15.28 -9.40 1.18
C LEU A 223 -15.89 -10.20 0.03
N ASN A 224 -15.19 -10.34 -1.09
CA ASN A 224 -15.81 -10.78 -2.34
C ASN A 224 -15.31 -12.14 -2.85
N PHE A 225 -14.10 -12.55 -2.49
CA PHE A 225 -13.42 -13.64 -3.20
C PHE A 225 -12.87 -14.74 -2.27
N LEU A 226 -12.51 -14.42 -1.03
CA LEU A 226 -11.95 -15.37 -0.08
C LEU A 226 -12.74 -15.39 1.23
N ARG A 227 -13.63 -16.37 1.34
CA ARG A 227 -14.44 -16.61 2.55
C ARG A 227 -13.77 -17.58 3.53
N THR A 228 -12.72 -18.29 3.15
CA THR A 228 -12.03 -19.16 4.09
C THR A 228 -11.24 -18.33 5.09
N PRO A 229 -11.32 -18.58 6.41
CA PRO A 229 -10.42 -17.95 7.38
C PRO A 229 -8.95 -18.19 7.00
N ILE A 230 -8.10 -17.20 7.22
CA ILE A 230 -6.64 -17.37 7.04
C ILE A 230 -6.03 -17.60 8.41
N PRO A 231 -5.40 -18.77 8.66
CA PRO A 231 -4.67 -19.02 9.90
C PRO A 231 -3.50 -18.05 10.04
N ILE A 232 -3.32 -17.51 11.24
CA ILE A 232 -2.14 -16.72 11.60
C ILE A 232 -1.12 -17.68 12.18
N LEU A 233 -0.01 -17.88 11.47
CA LEU A 233 1.13 -18.62 11.99
C LEU A 233 1.81 -17.80 13.09
N THR A 234 2.22 -18.47 14.17
CA THR A 234 2.92 -17.84 15.29
C THR A 234 4.17 -18.64 15.68
N GLY A 235 5.09 -17.97 16.36
CA GLY A 235 6.30 -18.58 16.92
C GLY A 235 7.14 -19.32 15.89
N PHE A 236 7.48 -20.57 16.19
CA PHE A 236 8.39 -21.37 15.37
C PHE A 236 7.83 -21.69 13.98
N ASN A 237 6.52 -21.84 13.81
CA ASN A 237 5.94 -22.15 12.50
C ASN A 237 6.07 -20.96 11.54
N ASP A 238 5.82 -19.73 12.01
CA ASP A 238 6.07 -18.53 11.20
C ASP A 238 7.55 -18.41 10.84
N TYR A 239 8.43 -18.55 11.84
CA TYR A 239 9.89 -18.50 11.64
C TYR A 239 10.37 -19.52 10.60
N PHE A 240 9.90 -20.76 10.69
CA PHE A 240 10.25 -21.85 9.77
C PHE A 240 9.81 -21.51 8.34
N VAL A 241 8.55 -21.17 8.13
CA VAL A 241 8.02 -20.84 6.80
C VAL A 241 8.72 -19.60 6.23
N ARG A 242 8.99 -18.59 7.06
CA ARG A 242 9.65 -17.34 6.65
C ARG A 242 11.09 -17.55 6.18
N LYS A 243 11.78 -18.64 6.59
CA LYS A 243 13.08 -19.01 6.00
C LYS A 243 12.99 -19.30 4.50
N SER A 244 11.84 -19.80 4.02
CA SER A 244 11.60 -20.04 2.58
C SER A 244 11.14 -18.80 1.81
N TYR A 245 10.87 -17.69 2.48
CA TYR A 245 10.33 -16.50 1.82
C TYR A 245 11.42 -15.68 1.14
N PHE A 246 11.64 -15.84 -0.17
CA PHE A 246 12.62 -15.03 -0.92
C PHE A 246 11.93 -13.96 -1.79
N GLY A 247 12.69 -12.90 -2.12
CA GLY A 247 12.25 -11.90 -3.09
C GLY A 247 12.39 -12.39 -4.54
N GLY A 248 12.24 -11.47 -5.50
CA GLY A 248 12.47 -11.78 -6.91
C GLY A 248 13.90 -12.25 -7.16
N ALA A 249 14.07 -13.23 -8.06
CA ALA A 249 15.37 -13.76 -8.43
C ALA A 249 16.15 -12.75 -9.29
N VAL A 250 17.35 -12.38 -8.82
CA VAL A 250 18.24 -11.45 -9.52
C VAL A 250 19.64 -12.04 -9.54
N ASP A 251 20.12 -12.36 -10.73
CA ASP A 251 21.51 -12.72 -10.99
C ASP A 251 22.23 -11.58 -11.70
N ILE A 252 23.43 -11.27 -11.23
CA ILE A 252 24.28 -10.24 -11.83
C ILE A 252 25.33 -10.94 -12.68
N TYR A 253 25.20 -10.77 -14.00
CA TYR A 253 26.20 -11.22 -14.97
C TYR A 253 27.07 -10.02 -15.38
N LYS A 254 28.40 -10.15 -15.32
CA LYS A 254 29.29 -9.23 -16.05
C LYS A 254 29.26 -9.64 -17.53
N ALA A 255 28.41 -9.01 -18.32
CA ALA A 255 28.24 -9.36 -19.72
C ALA A 255 28.28 -8.12 -20.64
N HIS A 256 28.98 -8.24 -21.76
CA HIS A 256 28.83 -7.35 -22.91
C HIS A 256 27.85 -8.02 -23.89
N GLY A 257 26.86 -7.27 -24.36
CA GLY A 257 25.83 -7.77 -25.26
C GLY A 257 25.70 -6.91 -26.51
N ILE A 258 25.64 -7.55 -27.68
CA ILE A 258 25.32 -6.92 -28.97
C ILE A 258 23.98 -7.51 -29.42
N LYS A 259 23.02 -6.65 -29.81
CA LYS A 259 21.68 -7.06 -30.28
C LYS A 259 20.93 -7.97 -29.27
N CYS A 260 20.80 -7.52 -28.04
CA CYS A 260 20.09 -8.26 -26.99
C CYS A 260 18.56 -8.20 -27.15
N TYR A 261 17.88 -9.25 -26.71
CA TYR A 261 16.43 -9.31 -26.60
C TYR A 261 16.01 -9.23 -25.13
N TYR A 262 14.92 -8.48 -24.85
CA TYR A 262 14.33 -8.36 -23.53
C TYR A 262 12.97 -9.05 -23.52
N TYR A 263 12.76 -9.93 -22.54
CA TYR A 263 11.52 -10.66 -22.34
C TYR A 263 11.01 -10.40 -20.93
N ASP A 264 9.71 -10.11 -20.80
CA ASP A 264 9.04 -9.92 -19.51
C ASP A 264 7.77 -10.78 -19.45
N ILE A 265 7.53 -11.36 -18.27
CA ILE A 265 6.36 -12.20 -18.03
C ILE A 265 5.21 -11.29 -17.60
N ARG A 266 4.15 -11.27 -18.40
CA ARG A 266 2.94 -10.50 -18.08
C ARG A 266 2.32 -10.99 -16.78
N SER A 267 2.40 -10.17 -15.74
CA SER A 267 1.75 -10.42 -14.44
C SER A 267 2.22 -11.73 -13.77
N LEU A 268 3.53 -11.92 -13.64
CA LEU A 268 4.16 -13.13 -13.05
C LEU A 268 3.53 -13.58 -11.72
N TYR A 269 3.47 -12.71 -10.70
CA TYR A 269 2.91 -13.08 -9.39
C TYR A 269 1.41 -13.41 -9.46
N PRO A 270 0.55 -12.60 -10.13
CA PRO A 270 -0.82 -12.99 -10.41
C PRO A 270 -0.95 -14.37 -11.08
N TYR A 271 -0.10 -14.70 -12.04
CA TYR A 271 -0.11 -16.02 -12.67
C TYR A 271 0.24 -17.12 -11.65
N ALA A 272 1.30 -16.94 -10.86
CA ALA A 272 1.70 -17.90 -9.82
C ALA A 272 0.58 -18.11 -8.78
N MET A 273 -0.14 -17.05 -8.41
CA MET A 273 -1.28 -17.09 -7.49
C MET A 273 -2.50 -17.87 -8.02
N THR A 274 -2.51 -18.28 -9.30
CA THR A 274 -3.55 -19.19 -9.84
C THR A 274 -3.28 -20.66 -9.52
N LYS A 275 -2.06 -20.98 -9.10
CA LYS A 275 -1.64 -22.34 -8.75
C LYS A 275 -2.10 -22.69 -7.33
N PRO A 276 -2.06 -23.97 -6.94
CA PRO A 276 -2.34 -24.36 -5.56
C PRO A 276 -1.39 -23.67 -4.58
N MET A 277 -1.93 -23.17 -3.48
CA MET A 277 -1.20 -22.45 -2.43
C MET A 277 -1.42 -23.12 -1.07
N PRO A 278 -0.43 -23.09 -0.16
CA PRO A 278 -0.60 -23.56 1.20
C PRO A 278 -1.52 -22.61 1.99
N LEU A 279 -2.53 -23.15 2.67
CA LEU A 279 -3.46 -22.37 3.50
C LEU A 279 -3.29 -22.62 5.00
N GLU A 280 -3.27 -23.88 5.41
CA GLU A 280 -3.26 -24.29 6.82
C GLU A 280 -2.22 -25.39 7.03
N LEU A 281 -1.46 -25.32 8.13
CA LEU A 281 -0.52 -26.37 8.51
C LEU A 281 -1.29 -27.58 9.03
N ILE A 282 -1.11 -28.74 8.40
CA ILE A 282 -1.77 -30.00 8.76
C ILE A 282 -0.89 -30.77 9.74
N GLU A 283 0.38 -30.97 9.38
CA GLU A 283 1.27 -31.88 10.09
C GLU A 283 2.72 -31.37 10.07
N THR A 284 3.53 -31.83 11.03
CA THR A 284 4.99 -31.65 11.02
C THR A 284 5.66 -33.01 11.18
N LEU A 285 6.44 -33.41 10.17
CA LEU A 285 7.23 -34.63 10.15
C LEU A 285 8.69 -34.32 10.55
N THR A 286 9.18 -35.02 11.58
CA THR A 286 10.56 -34.97 12.07
C THR A 286 10.97 -36.32 12.64
N GLY A 287 12.27 -36.59 12.78
CA GLY A 287 12.75 -37.87 13.32
C GLY A 287 12.27 -39.04 12.48
N SER A 288 11.80 -40.11 13.13
CA SER A 288 11.26 -41.30 12.45
C SER A 288 9.97 -41.04 11.66
N ALA A 289 9.24 -39.95 11.93
CA ALA A 289 8.08 -39.59 11.11
C ALA A 289 8.47 -39.18 9.67
N LEU A 290 9.76 -38.92 9.40
CA LEU A 290 10.25 -38.71 8.04
C LEU A 290 10.42 -40.00 7.25
N ASP A 291 10.34 -41.17 7.88
CA ASP A 291 10.44 -42.46 7.17
C ASP A 291 9.26 -42.67 6.22
N SER A 292 8.12 -42.01 6.48
CA SER A 292 6.94 -41.98 5.60
C SER A 292 6.93 -40.80 4.61
N PHE A 293 7.98 -39.97 4.57
CA PHE A 293 8.01 -38.79 3.70
C PHE A 293 8.16 -39.21 2.22
N ASP A 294 7.19 -38.81 1.41
CA ASP A 294 7.27 -38.88 -0.05
C ASP A 294 7.12 -37.48 -0.65
N LEU A 295 8.16 -37.03 -1.35
CA LEU A 295 8.17 -35.71 -1.99
C LEU A 295 7.02 -35.55 -2.99
N ASN A 296 6.67 -36.60 -3.74
CA ASN A 296 5.71 -36.47 -4.85
C ASN A 296 4.30 -36.15 -4.34
N SER A 297 3.88 -36.81 -3.27
CA SER A 297 2.58 -36.59 -2.63
C SER A 297 2.54 -35.40 -1.66
N PHE A 298 3.69 -34.95 -1.14
CA PHE A 298 3.78 -33.88 -0.15
C PHE A 298 3.46 -32.47 -0.71
N PHE A 299 2.82 -31.61 0.10
CA PHE A 299 2.54 -30.22 -0.26
C PHE A 299 2.74 -29.26 0.93
N GLY A 300 3.86 -28.55 0.97
CA GLY A 300 4.17 -27.70 2.12
C GLY A 300 5.60 -27.19 2.12
N PHE A 301 6.18 -27.01 3.29
CA PHE A 301 7.52 -26.44 3.45
C PHE A 301 8.49 -27.48 3.99
N ILE A 302 9.67 -27.60 3.36
CA ILE A 302 10.64 -28.66 3.66
C ILE A 302 11.98 -28.02 4.01
N GLU A 303 12.54 -28.39 5.15
CA GLU A 303 13.95 -28.16 5.48
C GLU A 303 14.77 -29.35 5.03
N LEU A 304 15.74 -29.10 4.15
CA LEU A 304 16.52 -30.15 3.53
C LEU A 304 17.96 -29.72 3.25
N GLU A 305 18.83 -30.71 3.07
CA GLU A 305 20.15 -30.59 2.48
C GLU A 305 20.06 -31.04 1.02
N ILE A 306 20.60 -30.23 0.11
CA ILE A 306 20.53 -30.44 -1.34
C ILE A 306 21.90 -30.27 -1.98
N HIS A 307 22.13 -31.04 -3.04
CA HIS A 307 23.28 -30.93 -3.90
C HIS A 307 22.86 -30.41 -5.28
N CYS A 308 23.36 -29.24 -5.66
CA CYS A 308 23.24 -28.71 -7.03
C CYS A 308 24.47 -29.11 -7.86
N PRO A 309 24.34 -29.97 -8.89
CA PRO A 309 25.49 -30.43 -9.65
C PRO A 309 26.04 -29.35 -10.58
N LYS A 310 27.30 -29.50 -11.00
CA LYS A 310 27.98 -28.59 -11.95
C LYS A 310 27.30 -28.50 -13.31
N THR A 311 26.49 -29.50 -13.68
CA THR A 311 25.72 -29.56 -14.93
C THR A 311 24.58 -28.54 -14.99
N VAL A 312 24.08 -28.09 -13.83
CA VAL A 312 23.07 -27.02 -13.76
C VAL A 312 23.73 -25.68 -14.11
N LYS A 313 23.56 -25.25 -15.36
CA LYS A 313 24.17 -24.02 -15.88
C LYS A 313 23.70 -22.77 -15.14
N ARG A 314 22.41 -22.71 -14.79
CA ARG A 314 21.79 -21.60 -14.07
C ARG A 314 21.11 -22.16 -12.82
N PRO A 315 21.78 -22.14 -11.65
CA PRO A 315 21.14 -22.54 -10.41
C PRO A 315 19.98 -21.59 -10.11
N VAL A 316 18.86 -22.10 -9.62
CA VAL A 316 17.65 -21.28 -9.39
C VAL A 316 17.10 -21.38 -7.97
N LEU A 317 17.68 -22.25 -7.13
CA LEU A 317 17.30 -22.35 -5.73
C LEU A 317 18.08 -21.32 -4.89
N PRO A 318 17.40 -20.37 -4.22
CA PRO A 318 18.07 -19.29 -3.50
C PRO A 318 18.61 -19.76 -2.14
N LEU A 319 19.70 -19.15 -1.71
CA LEU A 319 20.27 -19.30 -0.37
C LEU A 319 20.61 -17.92 0.19
N ARG A 320 20.25 -17.67 1.45
CA ARG A 320 20.73 -16.48 2.17
C ARG A 320 22.16 -16.73 2.64
N TRP A 321 23.10 -15.95 2.15
CA TRP A 321 24.50 -15.99 2.54
C TRP A 321 25.01 -14.57 2.78
N GLN A 322 25.52 -14.29 3.99
CA GLN A 322 26.08 -12.99 4.36
C GLN A 322 25.18 -11.79 3.97
N ASN A 323 23.91 -11.83 4.39
CA ASN A 323 22.88 -10.81 4.08
C ASN A 323 22.59 -10.60 2.59
N ARG A 324 22.97 -11.55 1.72
CA ARG A 324 22.65 -11.56 0.29
C ARG A 324 21.89 -12.82 -0.08
N THR A 325 21.10 -12.74 -1.14
CA THR A 325 20.54 -13.92 -1.80
C THR A 325 21.51 -14.35 -2.89
N ILE A 326 21.92 -15.61 -2.86
CA ILE A 326 22.78 -16.22 -3.86
C ILE A 326 22.12 -17.49 -4.42
N TYR A 327 22.58 -17.95 -5.58
CA TYR A 327 22.12 -19.17 -6.24
C TYR A 327 23.29 -20.15 -6.39
N PRO A 328 23.68 -20.87 -5.32
CA PRO A 328 24.92 -21.63 -5.29
C PRO A 328 24.80 -22.98 -6.02
N ARG A 329 25.98 -23.50 -6.40
CA ARG A 329 26.18 -24.92 -6.73
C ARG A 329 26.80 -25.66 -5.54
N GLY A 330 26.78 -26.99 -5.56
CA GLY A 330 27.32 -27.83 -4.50
C GLY A 330 26.31 -28.11 -3.39
N ASN A 331 26.80 -28.43 -2.19
CA ASN A 331 25.96 -28.78 -1.05
C ASN A 331 25.56 -27.53 -0.26
N PHE A 332 24.27 -27.42 0.07
CA PHE A 332 23.77 -26.41 0.98
C PHE A 332 22.46 -26.88 1.63
N SER A 333 22.06 -26.22 2.71
CA SER A 333 20.79 -26.47 3.39
C SER A 333 19.89 -25.25 3.34
N GLY A 334 18.58 -25.47 3.30
CA GLY A 334 17.60 -24.40 3.34
C GLY A 334 16.19 -24.93 3.59
N VAL A 335 15.25 -24.01 3.75
CA VAL A 335 13.81 -24.30 3.80
C VAL A 335 13.18 -23.81 2.51
N TYR A 336 12.42 -24.67 1.83
CA TYR A 336 11.86 -24.41 0.51
C TYR A 336 10.41 -24.89 0.42
N PHE A 337 9.63 -24.30 -0.48
CA PHE A 337 8.30 -24.81 -0.79
C PHE A 337 8.42 -26.09 -1.63
N SER A 338 7.59 -27.09 -1.34
CA SER A 338 7.70 -28.43 -1.92
C SER A 338 7.63 -28.44 -3.44
N GLU A 339 6.82 -27.57 -4.04
CA GLU A 339 6.71 -27.49 -5.50
C GLU A 339 8.00 -26.96 -6.13
N GLU A 340 8.72 -26.04 -5.47
CA GLU A 340 10.04 -25.61 -5.92
C GLU A 340 11.04 -26.77 -5.85
N VAL A 341 10.99 -27.57 -4.78
CA VAL A 341 11.87 -28.75 -4.60
C VAL A 341 11.62 -29.79 -5.69
N LYS A 342 10.36 -30.07 -6.04
CA LYS A 342 9.98 -30.97 -7.14
C LYS A 342 10.58 -30.50 -8.46
N ASP A 343 10.46 -29.21 -8.77
CA ASP A 343 11.04 -28.63 -9.98
C ASP A 343 12.58 -28.72 -9.97
N MET A 344 13.22 -28.53 -8.81
CA MET A 344 14.69 -28.62 -8.71
C MET A 344 15.20 -30.03 -8.97
N VAL A 345 14.50 -31.06 -8.48
CA VAL A 345 14.85 -32.46 -8.75
C VAL A 345 14.79 -32.73 -10.26
N ASN A 346 13.78 -32.20 -10.96
CA ASN A 346 13.69 -32.31 -12.42
C ASN A 346 14.84 -31.59 -13.15
N LEU A 347 15.40 -30.54 -12.56
CA LEU A 347 16.59 -29.84 -13.06
C LEU A 347 17.91 -30.56 -12.72
N GLY A 348 17.87 -31.70 -12.02
CA GLY A 348 19.02 -32.53 -11.70
C GLY A 348 19.62 -32.29 -10.32
N TYR A 349 18.98 -31.48 -9.47
CA TYR A 349 19.39 -31.37 -8.07
C TYR A 349 19.14 -32.70 -7.34
N LYS A 350 19.97 -33.01 -6.34
CA LYS A 350 19.81 -34.21 -5.52
C LYS A 350 19.49 -33.83 -4.08
N ILE A 351 18.42 -34.37 -3.52
CA ILE A 351 18.14 -34.26 -2.09
C ILE A 351 19.12 -35.18 -1.36
N VAL A 352 19.95 -34.61 -0.49
CA VAL A 352 20.90 -35.34 0.34
C VAL A 352 20.21 -35.85 1.60
N LYS A 353 19.40 -34.99 2.24
CA LYS A 353 18.68 -35.33 3.47
C LYS A 353 17.48 -34.41 3.68
N VAL A 354 16.36 -34.97 4.12
CA VAL A 354 15.22 -34.19 4.66
C VAL A 354 15.38 -34.10 6.18
N LYS A 355 15.24 -32.90 6.74
CA LYS A 355 15.42 -32.62 8.18
C LYS A 355 14.09 -32.38 8.89
N CYS A 356 13.16 -31.71 8.21
CA CYS A 356 11.82 -31.41 8.72
C CYS A 356 10.90 -31.14 7.53
N ALA A 357 9.66 -31.61 7.58
CA ALA A 357 8.65 -31.33 6.58
C ALA A 357 7.35 -30.87 7.26
N LYS A 358 6.80 -29.73 6.81
CA LYS A 358 5.57 -29.13 7.34
C LYS A 358 4.48 -29.17 6.28
N ASP A 359 3.61 -30.17 6.37
CA ASP A 359 2.56 -30.40 5.39
C ASP A 359 1.43 -29.39 5.53
N SER A 360 0.84 -29.00 4.41
CA SER A 360 -0.15 -27.92 4.36
C SER A 360 -1.36 -28.28 3.51
N LEU A 361 -2.53 -27.78 3.93
CA LEU A 361 -3.74 -27.85 3.13
C LEU A 361 -3.55 -27.07 1.84
N LYS A 362 -3.68 -27.81 0.73
CA LYS A 362 -3.57 -27.32 -0.64
C LYS A 362 -4.88 -26.69 -1.10
N VAL A 363 -4.88 -25.40 -1.46
CA VAL A 363 -6.10 -24.68 -1.88
C VAL A 363 -5.84 -23.79 -3.09
N ILE A 364 -6.85 -23.63 -3.95
CA ILE A 364 -6.87 -22.63 -5.04
C ILE A 364 -7.98 -21.63 -4.73
N PHE A 365 -7.64 -20.42 -4.30
CA PHE A 365 -8.66 -19.45 -3.85
C PHE A 365 -8.58 -18.06 -4.52
N LEU A 366 -7.56 -17.77 -5.32
CA LEU A 366 -7.39 -16.44 -5.93
C LEU A 366 -7.87 -16.37 -7.38
N MET A 367 -8.18 -17.51 -8.01
CA MET A 367 -8.45 -17.60 -9.45
C MET A 367 -9.59 -16.68 -9.92
N ILE A 368 -10.68 -16.54 -9.14
CA ILE A 368 -11.82 -15.71 -9.51
C ILE A 368 -11.44 -14.22 -9.55
N MET A 369 -10.80 -13.72 -8.48
CA MET A 369 -10.36 -12.33 -8.40
C MET A 369 -9.36 -12.01 -9.52
N LEU A 370 -8.39 -12.90 -9.74
CA LEU A 370 -7.33 -12.70 -10.73
C LEU A 370 -7.88 -12.65 -12.15
N LYS A 371 -8.84 -13.52 -12.51
CA LYS A 371 -9.53 -13.46 -13.80
C LYS A 371 -10.22 -12.11 -14.01
N LYS A 372 -10.89 -11.57 -12.98
CA LYS A 372 -11.54 -10.25 -13.04
C LYS A 372 -10.52 -9.13 -13.23
N CYS A 373 -9.42 -9.14 -12.47
CA CYS A 373 -8.34 -8.15 -12.61
C CYS A 373 -7.65 -8.20 -13.98
N LEU A 374 -7.37 -9.40 -14.50
CA LEU A 374 -6.75 -9.56 -15.82
C LEU A 374 -7.66 -9.07 -16.94
N LYS A 375 -8.97 -9.37 -16.88
CA LYS A 375 -9.94 -8.85 -17.85
C LYS A 375 -9.93 -7.33 -17.88
N LEU A 376 -9.99 -6.67 -16.72
CA LEU A 376 -9.92 -5.21 -16.63
C LEU A 376 -8.62 -4.65 -17.20
N LYS A 377 -7.48 -5.31 -16.93
CA LYS A 377 -6.17 -4.88 -17.46
C LYS A 377 -6.11 -4.98 -18.99
N ILE A 378 -6.64 -6.05 -19.58
CA ILE A 378 -6.64 -6.25 -21.03
C ILE A 378 -7.51 -5.19 -21.71
N THR A 379 -8.74 -4.98 -21.24
CA THR A 379 -9.64 -3.95 -21.79
C THR A 379 -9.01 -2.55 -21.73
N GLN A 380 -8.26 -2.23 -20.67
CA GLN A 380 -7.56 -0.95 -20.58
C GLN A 380 -6.40 -0.81 -21.58
N LEU A 381 -5.72 -1.90 -21.92
CA LEU A 381 -4.64 -1.89 -22.93
C LEU A 381 -5.23 -1.72 -24.34
N GLU A 382 -6.31 -2.44 -24.65
CA GLU A 382 -7.01 -2.33 -25.94
C GLU A 382 -7.53 -0.90 -26.19
N GLN A 383 -7.97 -0.18 -25.16
CA GLN A 383 -8.39 1.22 -25.25
C GLN A 383 -7.24 2.22 -25.43
N LYS A 384 -5.98 1.81 -25.23
CA LYS A 384 -4.81 2.68 -25.43
C LYS A 384 -4.15 2.48 -26.79
N ASP A 385 -4.35 1.31 -27.40
CA ASP A 385 -3.74 0.92 -28.67
C ASP A 385 -4.67 1.17 -29.88
N GLY A 386 -5.91 1.64 -29.65
CA GLY A 386 -6.84 2.14 -30.68
C GLY A 386 -7.17 3.61 -30.44
#